data_AF-A0AA36J8B5-F1
#
_entry.id   AF-A0AA36J8B5-F1
#
_cell.length_a   1.000
_cell.length_b   1.000
_cell.length_c   1.000
_cell.angle_alpha   90.00
_cell.angle_beta   90.00
_cell.angle_gamma   90.00
#
_symmetry.space_group_name_H-M   'P 1'
#
loop_
_entity.id
_entity.type
_entity.pdbx_description
1 polymer ?
#
loop_
_entity_poly.entity_id
_entity_poly.type
_entity_poly.pdbx_seq_one_letter_code
_entity_poly.pdbx_strand_id
1 'polypeptide(L)'
;MYVSSTTSSNSYGNEGLALSYYRNYNVSWHTPWKYFSGLESVDRNHLAPCNQTRFYSSSQDMKLYRDLTNDADGVDQLPDGTPGCRANTSHCIPFFTGGTGWNIEEWMQKSTIWNMPIAVAVAVNWSMFTQLLLMHESSFYWWTPDPTFLELRPHAIVYPFFDEAAWSRGDMRTENYLQSIDKYVSKDLALLAPNVQELIANFRIDLKALNFLLLENKVSGETIEDTACKWLKDNPGL
;
A
#
# COMPACT_ATOMS: atom_id res chain seq x y z
N MET A 1 -3.13 -0.87 -2.00
CA MET A 1 -2.27 -2.05 -2.15
C MET A 1 -1.41 -1.82 -3.37
N TYR A 2 -0.14 -2.22 -3.31
CA TYR A 2 0.80 -2.07 -4.40
C TYR A 2 1.36 -3.43 -4.83
N VAL A 3 1.83 -3.49 -6.07
CA VAL A 3 2.55 -4.61 -6.66
C VAL A 3 3.77 -4.10 -7.43
N SER A 4 4.83 -4.90 -7.53
CA SER A 4 6.02 -4.54 -8.31
C SER A 4 5.69 -4.39 -9.80
N SER A 5 6.40 -3.48 -10.48
CA SER A 5 6.28 -3.33 -11.94
C SER A 5 6.62 -4.61 -12.70
N THR A 6 7.57 -5.40 -12.19
CA THR A 6 7.97 -6.70 -12.77
C THR A 6 6.80 -7.68 -12.75
N THR A 7 6.18 -7.88 -11.58
CA THR A 7 5.02 -8.77 -11.45
C THR A 7 3.82 -8.29 -12.26
N SER A 8 3.54 -6.98 -12.24
CA SER A 8 2.48 -6.37 -13.08
C SER A 8 2.74 -6.54 -14.58
N SER A 9 3.98 -6.38 -15.04
CA SER A 9 4.33 -6.53 -16.45
C SER A 9 4.29 -7.98 -16.92
N ASN A 10 4.78 -8.91 -16.10
CA ASN A 10 4.78 -10.35 -16.41
C ASN A 10 3.36 -10.91 -16.48
N SER A 11 2.50 -10.50 -15.56
CA SER A 11 1.09 -10.90 -15.54
C SER A 11 0.31 -10.38 -16.75
N TYR A 12 0.51 -9.10 -17.09
CA TYR A 12 -0.12 -8.51 -18.26
C TYR A 12 0.41 -9.09 -19.57
N GLY A 13 1.73 -9.28 -19.69
CA GLY A 13 2.36 -9.79 -20.91
C GLY A 13 1.98 -11.24 -21.23
N ASN A 14 1.85 -12.10 -20.20
CA ASN A 14 1.60 -13.52 -20.40
C ASN A 14 0.12 -13.86 -20.56
N GLU A 15 -0.79 -13.18 -19.84
CA GLU A 15 -2.21 -13.54 -19.81
C GLU A 15 -3.17 -12.34 -19.88
N GLY A 16 -2.65 -11.13 -20.12
CA GLY A 16 -3.47 -9.92 -20.10
C GLY A 16 -4.00 -9.58 -18.70
N LEU A 17 -3.40 -10.13 -17.64
CA LEU A 17 -3.80 -9.84 -16.28
C LEU A 17 -3.20 -8.51 -15.83
N ALA A 18 -4.02 -7.47 -15.75
CA ALA A 18 -3.59 -6.16 -15.27
C ALA A 18 -3.36 -6.11 -13.75
N LEU A 19 -3.70 -7.17 -13.01
CA LEU A 19 -3.65 -7.21 -11.55
C LEU A 19 -4.40 -6.02 -10.93
N SER A 20 -5.67 -5.89 -11.31
CA SER A 20 -6.62 -4.93 -10.71
C SER A 20 -7.84 -5.64 -10.15
N TYR A 21 -8.51 -5.01 -9.19
CA TYR A 21 -9.60 -5.60 -8.40
C TYR A 21 -10.75 -6.20 -9.26
N TYR A 22 -11.30 -5.46 -10.23
CA TYR A 22 -12.44 -5.92 -11.04
C TYR A 22 -12.04 -6.88 -12.17
N ARG A 23 -10.76 -7.08 -12.42
CA ARG A 23 -10.32 -7.77 -13.64
C ARG A 23 -9.57 -9.04 -13.38
N ASN A 24 -8.65 -9.10 -12.43
CA ASN A 24 -7.64 -10.16 -12.47
C ASN A 24 -7.26 -10.78 -11.12
N TYR A 25 -7.66 -10.18 -10.00
CA TYR A 25 -7.42 -10.78 -8.69
C TYR A 25 -8.53 -11.73 -8.22
N ASN A 26 -9.70 -11.72 -8.84
CA ASN A 26 -10.81 -12.58 -8.42
C ASN A 26 -10.55 -14.04 -8.82
N VAL A 27 -10.41 -14.92 -7.82
CA VAL A 27 -10.05 -16.33 -8.04
C VAL A 27 -11.13 -17.17 -8.70
N SER A 28 -12.37 -16.67 -8.79
CA SER A 28 -13.43 -17.37 -9.51
C SER A 28 -13.19 -17.39 -11.02
N TRP A 29 -12.31 -16.52 -11.54
CA TRP A 29 -12.11 -16.32 -12.98
C TRP A 29 -10.64 -16.36 -13.40
N HIS A 30 -9.70 -16.19 -12.46
CA HIS A 30 -8.27 -16.01 -12.75
C HIS A 30 -7.38 -16.74 -11.74
N THR A 31 -6.11 -16.92 -12.12
CA THR A 31 -5.06 -17.58 -11.30
C THR A 31 -3.90 -16.61 -10.97
N PRO A 32 -4.17 -15.46 -10.33
CA PRO A 32 -3.17 -14.40 -10.15
C PRO A 32 -1.94 -14.86 -9.34
N TRP A 33 -2.09 -15.84 -8.46
CA TRP A 33 -1.05 -16.34 -7.56
C TRP A 33 0.20 -16.87 -8.26
N LYS A 34 0.12 -17.31 -9.51
CA LYS A 34 1.28 -17.82 -10.27
C LYS A 34 2.36 -16.77 -10.56
N TYR A 35 2.06 -15.49 -10.35
CA TYR A 35 3.00 -14.38 -10.51
C TYR A 35 3.59 -13.90 -9.18
N PHE A 36 3.22 -14.53 -8.07
CA PHE A 36 3.67 -14.19 -6.73
C PHE A 36 4.45 -15.34 -6.11
N SER A 37 5.25 -15.04 -5.10
CA SER A 37 5.88 -16.05 -4.25
C SER A 37 4.83 -16.81 -3.45
N GLY A 38 4.98 -18.13 -3.31
CA GLY A 38 4.11 -18.92 -2.44
C GLY A 38 4.41 -18.69 -0.95
N LEU A 39 3.42 -18.94 -0.09
CA LEU A 39 3.55 -18.72 1.36
C LEU A 39 4.61 -19.60 2.02
N GLU A 40 4.89 -20.77 1.43
CA GLU A 40 5.93 -21.69 1.89
C GLU A 40 7.34 -21.10 1.78
N SER A 41 7.54 -20.08 0.94
CA SER A 41 8.82 -19.38 0.80
C SER A 41 9.06 -18.32 1.90
N VAL A 42 8.04 -17.96 2.67
CA VAL A 42 8.11 -16.88 3.66
C VAL A 42 8.50 -17.44 5.03
N ASP A 43 9.65 -17.00 5.57
CA ASP A 43 10.05 -17.34 6.93
C ASP A 43 9.12 -16.64 7.95
N ARG A 44 8.40 -17.43 8.73
CA ARG A 44 7.47 -16.96 9.76
C ARG A 44 8.17 -16.19 10.88
N ASN A 45 9.48 -16.37 11.08
CA ASN A 45 10.26 -15.60 12.04
C ASN A 45 10.42 -14.13 11.64
N HIS A 46 10.19 -13.80 10.37
CA HIS A 46 10.16 -12.41 9.89
C HIS A 46 8.80 -11.73 10.11
N LEU A 47 7.80 -12.48 10.59
CA LEU A 47 6.42 -12.02 10.74
C LEU A 47 6.05 -11.83 12.21
N ALA A 48 5.27 -10.79 12.50
CA ALA A 48 4.67 -10.59 13.81
C ALA A 48 3.56 -11.63 14.06
N PRO A 49 3.47 -12.19 15.28
CA PRO A 49 2.35 -13.03 15.68
C PRO A 49 1.01 -12.29 15.57
N CYS A 50 -0.07 -13.01 15.20
CA CYS A 50 -1.40 -12.42 15.03
C CYS A 50 -1.87 -11.61 16.25
N ASN A 51 -1.59 -12.09 17.47
CA ASN A 51 -1.98 -11.42 18.70
C ASN A 51 -1.22 -10.11 19.01
N GLN A 52 -0.19 -9.79 18.22
CA GLN A 52 0.54 -8.51 18.28
C GLN A 52 0.09 -7.53 17.19
N THR A 53 -0.84 -7.94 16.32
CA THR A 53 -1.38 -7.08 15.27
C THR A 53 -2.51 -6.20 15.80
N ARG A 54 -2.67 -5.02 15.19
CA ARG A 54 -3.73 -4.09 15.55
C ARG A 54 -5.13 -4.64 15.28
N PHE A 55 -5.27 -5.47 14.24
CA PHE A 55 -6.54 -6.13 13.90
C PHE A 55 -7.02 -7.00 15.06
N TYR A 56 -6.12 -7.87 15.55
CA TYR A 56 -6.43 -8.75 16.67
C TYR A 56 -6.71 -7.97 17.96
N SER A 57 -5.99 -6.87 18.18
CA SER A 57 -6.19 -6.04 19.38
C SER A 57 -7.53 -5.28 19.39
N SER A 58 -8.21 -5.17 18.24
CA SER A 58 -9.42 -4.38 18.06
C SER A 58 -10.63 -5.29 17.87
N SER A 59 -11.37 -5.52 18.97
CA SER A 59 -12.63 -6.28 18.92
C SER A 59 -13.68 -5.62 18.01
N GLN A 60 -13.64 -4.29 17.88
CA GLN A 60 -14.51 -3.54 16.99
C GLN A 60 -14.18 -3.79 15.53
N ASP A 61 -12.90 -3.78 15.13
CA ASP A 61 -12.50 -4.02 13.73
C ASP A 61 -12.78 -5.46 13.31
N MET A 62 -12.54 -6.44 14.18
CA MET A 62 -12.90 -7.84 13.94
C MET A 62 -14.40 -8.03 13.81
N LYS A 63 -15.20 -7.41 14.68
CA LYS A 63 -16.66 -7.46 14.59
C LYS A 63 -17.15 -6.82 13.29
N LEU A 64 -16.65 -5.64 12.96
CA LEU A 64 -17.00 -4.91 11.75
C LEU A 64 -16.65 -5.71 10.48
N TYR A 65 -15.45 -6.31 10.44
CA TYR A 65 -15.06 -7.23 9.37
C TYR A 65 -16.07 -8.36 9.23
N ARG A 66 -16.39 -9.07 10.31
CA ARG A 66 -17.35 -10.18 10.28
C ARG A 66 -18.73 -9.73 9.82
N ASP A 67 -19.23 -8.61 10.34
CA ASP A 67 -20.56 -8.10 10.03
C ASP A 67 -20.67 -7.66 8.55
N LEU A 68 -19.58 -7.12 7.97
CA LEU A 68 -19.55 -6.66 6.57
C LEU A 68 -19.30 -7.79 5.56
N THR A 69 -18.46 -8.75 5.92
CA THR A 69 -18.00 -9.81 5.00
C THR A 69 -18.76 -11.12 5.16
N ASN A 70 -19.46 -11.29 6.27
CA ASN A 70 -20.02 -12.56 6.72
C ASN A 70 -18.97 -13.68 6.87
N ASP A 71 -17.70 -13.32 7.06
CA ASP A 71 -16.58 -14.24 7.26
C ASP A 71 -16.25 -14.41 8.75
N ALA A 72 -16.97 -15.30 9.43
CA ALA A 72 -16.70 -15.64 10.82
C ALA A 72 -15.37 -16.38 11.00
N ASP A 73 -15.01 -17.25 10.05
CA ASP A 73 -13.77 -18.05 10.12
C ASP A 73 -12.51 -17.17 10.09
N GLY A 74 -12.57 -16.03 9.40
CA GLY A 74 -11.48 -15.03 9.38
C GLY A 74 -11.24 -14.30 10.71
N VAL A 75 -12.10 -14.52 11.71
CA VAL A 75 -12.02 -13.90 13.05
C VAL A 75 -11.91 -14.96 14.15
N ASP A 76 -12.65 -16.06 14.04
CA ASP A 76 -12.79 -17.05 15.10
C ASP A 76 -11.68 -18.12 15.09
N GLN A 77 -10.99 -18.30 13.96
CA GLN A 77 -9.83 -19.18 13.83
C GLN A 77 -8.56 -18.34 13.60
N LEU A 78 -7.41 -18.79 14.12
CA LEU A 78 -6.12 -18.16 13.80
C LEU A 78 -6.02 -18.06 12.26
N PRO A 79 -5.98 -16.86 11.68
CA PRO A 79 -6.40 -16.69 10.30
C PRO A 79 -5.36 -17.24 9.34
N ASP A 80 -5.66 -18.34 8.66
CA ASP A 80 -4.91 -18.87 7.50
C ASP A 80 -5.16 -18.04 6.22
N GLY A 81 -5.51 -16.76 6.36
CA GLY A 81 -5.81 -15.83 5.28
C GLY A 81 -7.31 -15.60 5.03
N THR A 82 -7.59 -14.90 3.93
CA THR A 82 -8.94 -14.56 3.46
C THR A 82 -9.67 -15.81 2.91
N PRO A 83 -11.01 -15.78 2.69
CA PRO A 83 -11.72 -16.96 2.18
C PRO A 83 -11.14 -17.53 0.88
N GLY A 84 -10.68 -16.67 -0.04
CA GLY A 84 -10.02 -17.09 -1.29
C GLY A 84 -8.71 -17.85 -1.09
N CYS A 85 -8.12 -17.74 0.10
CA CYS A 85 -6.89 -18.39 0.52
C CYS A 85 -7.11 -19.71 1.27
N ARG A 86 -8.16 -19.78 2.11
CA ARG A 86 -8.38 -20.91 3.02
C ARG A 86 -8.74 -22.23 2.32
N ALA A 87 -9.28 -22.17 1.11
CA ALA A 87 -9.55 -23.37 0.32
C ALA A 87 -8.27 -24.07 -0.17
N ASN A 88 -7.21 -23.31 -0.47
CA ASN A 88 -5.90 -23.84 -0.87
C ASN A 88 -4.81 -22.78 -0.62
N THR A 89 -3.99 -23.01 0.41
CA THR A 89 -2.95 -22.06 0.82
C THR A 89 -1.84 -21.90 -0.22
N SER A 90 -1.65 -22.86 -1.13
CA SER A 90 -0.71 -22.74 -2.26
C SER A 90 -1.18 -21.75 -3.33
N HIS A 91 -2.44 -21.30 -3.28
CA HIS A 91 -2.97 -20.27 -4.18
C HIS A 91 -2.96 -18.88 -3.55
N CYS A 92 -2.37 -18.72 -2.38
CA CYS A 92 -2.31 -17.45 -1.70
C CYS A 92 -1.19 -16.55 -2.22
N ILE A 93 -1.51 -15.27 -2.30
CA ILE A 93 -0.59 -14.18 -2.58
C ILE A 93 -0.20 -13.56 -1.24
N PRO A 94 1.09 -13.54 -0.90
CA PRO A 94 1.55 -12.84 0.29
C PRO A 94 1.29 -11.35 0.13
N PHE A 95 0.65 -10.77 1.13
CA PHE A 95 0.54 -9.32 1.30
C PHE A 95 1.27 -8.89 2.56
N PHE A 96 2.27 -8.02 2.41
CA PHE A 96 3.06 -7.54 3.53
C PHE A 96 2.69 -6.11 3.94
N THR A 97 2.59 -5.89 5.24
CA THR A 97 2.48 -4.57 5.87
C THR A 97 3.43 -4.47 7.07
N GLY A 98 3.68 -3.26 7.55
CA GLY A 98 4.61 -2.98 8.66
C GLY A 98 3.92 -2.50 9.94
N GLY A 99 4.73 -2.12 10.92
CA GLY A 99 4.27 -1.68 12.23
C GLY A 99 3.48 -2.75 12.97
N THR A 100 2.32 -2.40 13.50
CA THR A 100 1.35 -3.35 14.07
C THR A 100 0.33 -3.84 13.02
N GLY A 101 0.56 -3.55 11.74
CA GLY A 101 -0.32 -3.93 10.63
C GLY A 101 -1.02 -2.74 10.00
N TRP A 102 -0.29 -1.84 9.33
CA TRP A 102 -0.89 -0.66 8.70
C TRP A 102 -2.01 -1.04 7.71
N ASN A 103 -3.19 -0.44 7.95
CA ASN A 103 -4.44 -0.67 7.22
C ASN A 103 -4.84 -2.15 7.04
N ILE A 104 -4.45 -3.03 7.96
CA ILE A 104 -4.78 -4.46 7.87
C ILE A 104 -6.29 -4.71 7.76
N GLU A 105 -7.10 -3.92 8.48
CA GLU A 105 -8.56 -3.95 8.45
C GLU A 105 -9.12 -3.71 7.04
N GLU A 106 -8.56 -2.73 6.33
CA GLU A 106 -8.92 -2.37 4.96
C GLU A 106 -8.57 -3.52 4.01
N TRP A 107 -7.35 -4.04 4.10
CA TRP A 107 -6.89 -5.09 3.19
C TRP A 107 -7.59 -6.42 3.42
N MET A 108 -7.93 -6.75 4.67
CA MET A 108 -8.75 -7.91 5.00
C MET A 108 -10.14 -7.77 4.37
N GLN A 109 -10.83 -6.63 4.58
CA GLN A 109 -12.15 -6.39 3.99
C GLN A 109 -12.11 -6.45 2.46
N LYS A 110 -11.20 -5.72 1.81
CA LYS A 110 -11.06 -5.69 0.36
C LYS A 110 -10.79 -7.08 -0.20
N SER A 111 -9.86 -7.82 0.39
CA SER A 111 -9.50 -9.14 -0.09
C SER A 111 -10.67 -10.11 -0.02
N THR A 112 -11.45 -10.06 1.06
CA THR A 112 -12.64 -10.90 1.23
C THR A 112 -13.78 -10.50 0.31
N ILE A 113 -14.16 -9.21 0.28
CA ILE A 113 -15.28 -8.71 -0.53
C ILE A 113 -15.04 -8.92 -2.02
N TRP A 114 -13.80 -8.74 -2.48
CA TRP A 114 -13.42 -8.87 -3.88
C TRP A 114 -12.92 -10.28 -4.26
N ASN A 115 -13.01 -11.25 -3.33
CA ASN A 115 -12.57 -12.64 -3.52
C ASN A 115 -11.13 -12.74 -4.05
N MET A 116 -10.23 -11.95 -3.47
CA MET A 116 -8.81 -11.95 -3.77
C MET A 116 -8.11 -13.00 -2.88
N PRO A 117 -7.14 -13.78 -3.40
CA PRO A 117 -6.48 -14.82 -2.62
C PRO A 117 -5.30 -14.21 -1.85
N ILE A 118 -5.59 -13.31 -0.93
CA ILE A 118 -4.56 -12.59 -0.19
C ILE A 118 -4.36 -13.21 1.19
N ALA A 119 -3.11 -13.49 1.54
CA ALA A 119 -2.69 -13.80 2.89
C ALA A 119 -1.97 -12.57 3.48
N VAL A 120 -2.63 -11.88 4.40
CA VAL A 120 -2.12 -10.66 5.01
C VAL A 120 -1.15 -11.01 6.14
N ALA A 121 0.07 -10.51 6.05
CA ALA A 121 1.13 -10.71 7.02
C ALA A 121 1.72 -9.37 7.46
N VAL A 122 2.02 -9.26 8.76
CA VAL A 122 2.67 -8.09 9.35
C VAL A 122 4.13 -8.46 9.58
N ALA A 123 5.06 -7.65 9.10
CA ALA A 123 6.48 -7.84 9.37
C ALA A 123 6.80 -7.53 10.85
N VAL A 124 7.72 -8.28 11.44
CA VAL A 124 8.05 -8.15 12.87
C VAL A 124 8.68 -6.79 13.23
N ASN A 125 9.33 -6.12 12.27
CA ASN A 125 9.86 -4.77 12.41
C ASN A 125 10.07 -4.11 11.04
N TRP A 126 10.49 -2.84 11.04
CA TRP A 126 10.75 -2.06 9.82
C TRP A 126 11.80 -2.69 8.90
N SER A 127 12.91 -3.18 9.45
CA SER A 127 13.97 -3.80 8.66
C SER A 127 13.43 -5.01 7.91
N MET A 128 12.72 -5.90 8.61
CA MET A 128 12.09 -7.07 7.99
C MET A 128 11.02 -6.68 6.98
N PHE A 129 10.22 -5.64 7.24
CA PHE A 129 9.26 -5.14 6.27
C PHE A 129 9.93 -4.78 4.95
N THR A 130 10.97 -3.95 4.98
CA THR A 130 11.69 -3.56 3.76
C THR A 130 12.34 -4.75 3.05
N GLN A 131 12.89 -5.73 3.78
CA GLN A 131 13.52 -6.90 3.19
C GLN A 131 12.50 -7.85 2.54
N LEU A 132 11.36 -8.11 3.17
CA LEU A 132 10.34 -9.02 2.63
C LEU A 132 9.85 -8.58 1.24
N LEU A 133 9.70 -7.26 1.02
CA LEU A 133 9.29 -6.69 -0.26
C LEU A 133 10.36 -6.82 -1.35
N LEU A 134 11.63 -6.99 -0.98
CA LEU A 134 12.74 -7.20 -1.91
C LEU A 134 13.02 -8.67 -2.18
N MET A 135 12.71 -9.55 -1.21
CA MET A 135 12.96 -10.99 -1.29
C MET A 135 11.82 -11.77 -1.97
N HIS A 136 10.61 -11.22 -2.00
CA HIS A 136 9.42 -11.93 -2.48
C HIS A 136 8.62 -11.10 -3.48
N GLU A 137 8.17 -11.76 -4.55
CA GLU A 137 7.13 -11.20 -5.41
C GLU A 137 5.81 -11.24 -4.63
N SER A 138 5.41 -10.07 -4.12
CA SER A 138 4.31 -9.93 -3.17
C SER A 138 3.46 -8.71 -3.51
N SER A 139 2.26 -8.68 -2.95
CA SER A 139 1.53 -7.43 -2.82
C SER A 139 1.90 -6.76 -1.49
N PHE A 140 1.77 -5.45 -1.37
CA PHE A 140 2.17 -4.79 -0.12
C PHE A 140 1.45 -3.48 0.16
N TYR A 141 1.48 -3.07 1.43
CA TYR A 141 1.06 -1.75 1.87
C TYR A 141 2.16 -0.72 1.56
N TRP A 142 1.77 0.43 1.02
CA TRP A 142 2.69 1.56 0.89
C TRP A 142 1.96 2.89 0.72
N TRP A 143 2.68 4.00 0.94
CA TRP A 143 2.26 5.35 0.60
C TRP A 143 3.20 5.95 -0.45
N THR A 144 2.70 6.88 -1.24
CA THR A 144 3.51 7.63 -2.21
C THR A 144 3.24 9.12 -2.02
N PRO A 145 4.26 9.99 -2.10
CA PRO A 145 5.65 9.72 -2.50
C PRO A 145 6.53 9.19 -1.35
N ASP A 146 7.41 8.21 -1.64
CA ASP A 146 8.46 7.74 -0.71
C ASP A 146 9.59 7.00 -1.47
N PRO A 147 10.88 7.27 -1.18
CA PRO A 147 12.01 6.68 -1.91
C PRO A 147 12.27 5.19 -1.64
N THR A 148 11.78 4.64 -0.53
CA THR A 148 12.18 3.32 -0.02
C THR A 148 12.02 2.22 -1.07
N PHE A 149 10.87 2.21 -1.76
CA PHE A 149 10.53 1.19 -2.76
C PHE A 149 10.46 1.71 -4.20
N LEU A 150 11.02 2.89 -4.51
CA LEU A 150 10.97 3.43 -5.88
C LEU A 150 11.60 2.50 -6.92
N GLU A 151 12.59 1.70 -6.54
CA GLU A 151 13.23 0.71 -7.42
C GLU A 151 12.28 -0.40 -7.88
N LEU A 152 11.27 -0.75 -7.05
CA LEU A 152 10.23 -1.70 -7.44
C LEU A 152 9.30 -1.13 -8.52
N ARG A 153 9.32 0.20 -8.71
CA ARG A 153 8.38 0.99 -9.51
C ARG A 153 6.95 0.53 -9.23
N PRO A 154 6.47 0.71 -7.99
CA PRO A 154 5.26 0.08 -7.52
C PRO A 154 4.03 0.61 -8.26
N HIS A 155 3.13 -0.30 -8.66
CA HIS A 155 1.85 0.03 -9.24
C HIS A 155 0.75 -0.13 -8.20
N ALA A 156 -0.07 0.89 -8.03
CA ALA A 156 -1.23 0.82 -7.16
C ALA A 156 -2.30 -0.08 -7.80
N ILE A 157 -2.81 -1.02 -7.02
CA ILE A 157 -4.03 -1.74 -7.36
C ILE A 157 -5.19 -0.77 -7.14
N VAL A 158 -5.89 -0.47 -8.22
CA VAL A 158 -7.07 0.39 -8.21
C VAL A 158 -8.27 -0.39 -7.64
N TYR A 159 -9.17 0.28 -6.92
CA TYR A 159 -10.47 -0.18 -6.39
C TYR A 159 -11.60 0.75 -6.90
N PRO A 160 -12.91 0.53 -6.58
CA PRO A 160 -13.93 1.50 -6.94
C PRO A 160 -13.66 2.85 -6.30
N PHE A 161 -14.20 3.92 -6.88
CA PHE A 161 -14.08 5.26 -6.31
C PHE A 161 -14.56 5.31 -4.85
N PHE A 162 -13.88 6.15 -4.06
CA PHE A 162 -14.17 6.37 -2.65
C PHE A 162 -15.66 6.63 -2.40
N ASP A 163 -16.22 5.93 -1.42
CA ASP A 163 -17.60 6.09 -0.96
C ASP A 163 -17.58 6.55 0.51
N GLU A 164 -17.73 7.85 0.72
CA GLU A 164 -17.67 8.46 2.05
C GLU A 164 -18.72 7.88 3.02
N ALA A 165 -19.92 7.58 2.51
CA ALA A 165 -20.98 7.03 3.34
C ALA A 165 -20.66 5.60 3.80
N ALA A 166 -20.05 4.79 2.93
CA ALA A 166 -19.57 3.45 3.29
C ALA A 166 -18.42 3.54 4.31
N TRP A 167 -17.41 4.36 4.04
CA TRP A 167 -16.24 4.52 4.91
C TRP A 167 -16.59 5.05 6.30
N SER A 168 -17.53 5.99 6.40
CA SER A 168 -17.99 6.52 7.70
C SER A 168 -18.66 5.48 8.60
N ARG A 169 -19.12 4.36 8.03
CA ARG A 169 -19.65 3.20 8.77
C ARG A 169 -18.65 2.05 8.86
N GLY A 170 -17.42 2.25 8.40
CA GLY A 170 -16.34 1.27 8.47
C GLY A 170 -16.27 0.28 7.31
N ASP A 171 -17.07 0.47 6.26
CA ASP A 171 -16.97 -0.31 5.02
C ASP A 171 -15.89 0.28 4.11
N MET A 172 -14.77 -0.42 4.04
CA MET A 172 -13.54 0.02 3.37
C MET A 172 -13.34 -0.67 2.01
N ARG A 173 -14.40 -1.16 1.35
CA ARG A 173 -14.28 -1.90 0.09
C ARG A 173 -13.79 -1.06 -1.10
N THR A 174 -13.97 0.25 -1.04
CA THR A 174 -13.61 1.21 -2.11
C THR A 174 -12.22 1.80 -1.88
N GLU A 175 -11.73 2.62 -2.80
CA GLU A 175 -10.51 3.40 -2.59
C GLU A 175 -10.61 4.25 -1.33
N ASN A 176 -9.47 4.50 -0.70
CA ASN A 176 -9.41 5.46 0.39
C ASN A 176 -9.59 6.90 -0.15
N TYR A 177 -9.95 7.82 0.74
CA TYR A 177 -9.99 9.23 0.37
C TYR A 177 -8.61 9.69 -0.13
N LEU A 178 -8.57 10.35 -1.28
CA LEU A 178 -7.34 10.92 -1.83
C LEU A 178 -6.77 11.92 -0.84
N GLN A 179 -5.64 11.58 -0.23
CA GLN A 179 -4.96 12.48 0.70
C GLN A 179 -4.21 13.57 -0.08
N SER A 180 -4.49 14.84 0.25
CA SER A 180 -3.72 15.98 -0.20
C SER A 180 -2.51 16.20 0.71
N ILE A 181 -1.40 16.64 0.11
CA ILE A 181 -0.28 17.20 0.87
C ILE A 181 -0.48 18.71 0.92
N ASP A 182 -0.83 19.21 2.09
CA ASP A 182 -1.18 20.61 2.31
C ASP A 182 -0.06 21.38 3.03
N LYS A 183 0.06 22.68 2.72
CA LYS A 183 1.04 23.58 3.35
C LYS A 183 0.34 24.38 4.44
N TYR A 184 0.80 24.22 5.68
CA TYR A 184 0.34 24.98 6.83
C TYR A 184 1.37 26.04 7.21
N VAL A 185 0.92 27.27 7.46
CA VAL A 185 1.75 28.42 7.82
C VAL A 185 1.15 29.15 9.02
N SER A 186 1.97 29.91 9.74
CA SER A 186 1.47 30.79 10.80
C SER A 186 0.50 31.83 10.21
N LYS A 187 -0.55 32.18 10.97
CA LYS A 187 -1.53 33.21 10.59
C LYS A 187 -0.88 34.56 10.31
N ASP A 188 0.21 34.86 11.02
CA ASP A 188 0.90 36.15 10.91
C ASP A 188 1.90 36.19 9.74
N LEU A 189 2.12 35.07 9.02
CA LEU A 189 3.13 35.01 7.95
C LEU A 189 2.82 36.02 6.83
N ALA A 190 1.54 36.21 6.50
CA ALA A 190 1.13 37.19 5.51
C ALA A 190 1.45 38.64 5.91
N LEU A 191 1.47 38.94 7.21
CA LEU A 191 1.82 40.26 7.73
C LEU A 191 3.33 40.44 7.85
N LEU A 192 4.03 39.43 8.38
CA LEU A 192 5.45 39.50 8.70
C LEU A 192 6.35 39.29 7.47
N ALA A 193 5.93 38.46 6.52
CA ALA A 193 6.72 38.10 5.34
C ALA A 193 5.80 37.80 4.13
N PRO A 194 5.13 38.82 3.56
CA PRO A 194 4.17 38.64 2.47
C PRO A 194 4.76 37.95 1.23
N ASN A 195 6.02 38.24 0.87
CA ASN A 195 6.68 37.60 -0.26
C ASN A 195 6.93 36.10 -0.03
N VAL A 196 7.21 35.70 1.22
CA VAL A 196 7.38 34.28 1.59
C VAL A 196 6.04 33.58 1.57
N GLN A 197 4.98 34.24 2.06
CA GLN A 197 3.62 33.72 1.94
C GLN A 197 3.23 33.48 0.48
N GLU A 198 3.53 34.43 -0.40
CA GLU A 198 3.26 34.30 -1.84
C GLU A 198 4.05 33.14 -2.46
N LEU A 199 5.35 33.03 -2.17
CA LEU A 199 6.20 31.93 -2.62
C LEU A 199 5.62 30.57 -2.16
N ILE A 200 5.33 30.42 -0.87
CA ILE A 200 4.76 29.18 -0.32
C ILE A 200 3.39 28.91 -0.94
N ALA A 201 2.53 29.92 -1.10
CA ALA A 201 1.20 29.76 -1.68
C ALA A 201 1.24 29.35 -3.16
N ASN A 202 2.26 29.78 -3.91
CA ASN A 202 2.42 29.48 -5.33
C ASN A 202 3.28 28.25 -5.62
N PHE A 203 4.16 27.83 -4.71
CA PHE A 203 5.00 26.65 -4.90
C PHE A 203 4.15 25.41 -5.17
N ARG A 204 4.35 24.76 -6.33
CA ARG A 204 3.72 23.50 -6.71
C ARG A 204 4.80 22.57 -7.21
N ILE A 205 4.73 21.32 -6.77
CA ILE A 205 5.51 20.23 -7.34
C ILE A 205 4.57 19.08 -7.62
N ASP A 206 4.62 18.54 -8.84
CA ASP A 206 3.82 17.39 -9.19
C ASP A 206 4.44 16.10 -8.62
N LEU A 207 3.60 15.09 -8.39
CA LEU A 207 4.04 13.83 -7.80
C LEU A 207 5.12 13.12 -8.63
N LYS A 208 5.12 13.29 -9.96
CA LYS A 208 6.12 12.68 -10.84
C LYS A 208 7.48 13.37 -10.68
N ALA A 209 7.52 14.70 -10.64
CA ALA A 209 8.74 15.45 -10.32
C ALA A 209 9.26 15.13 -8.91
N LEU A 210 8.38 15.04 -7.92
CA LEU A 210 8.76 14.69 -6.56
C LEU A 210 9.33 13.27 -6.46
N ASN A 211 8.70 12.27 -7.08
CA ASN A 211 9.25 10.91 -7.13
C ASN A 211 10.59 10.86 -7.88
N PHE A 212 10.77 11.66 -8.93
CA PHE A 212 12.05 11.78 -9.63
C PHE A 212 13.14 12.34 -8.70
N LEU A 213 12.86 13.43 -7.97
CA LEU A 213 13.79 14.02 -7.02
C LEU A 213 14.19 13.06 -5.89
N LEU A 214 13.20 12.35 -5.34
CA LEU A 214 13.44 11.35 -4.29
C LEU A 214 14.30 10.18 -4.80
N LEU A 215 14.08 9.75 -6.04
CA LEU A 215 14.92 8.73 -6.67
C LEU A 215 16.34 9.25 -6.91
N GLU A 216 16.47 10.46 -7.47
CA GLU A 216 17.78 11.08 -7.73
C GLU A 216 18.59 11.19 -6.44
N ASN A 217 18.00 11.71 -5.36
CA ASN A 217 18.65 11.80 -4.07
C ASN A 217 19.10 10.42 -3.55
N LYS A 218 18.24 9.40 -3.67
CA LYS A 218 18.54 8.04 -3.24
C LYS A 218 19.73 7.43 -3.98
N VAL A 219 19.84 7.67 -5.30
CA VAL A 219 20.89 7.05 -6.13
C VAL A 219 22.18 7.87 -6.19
N SER A 220 22.12 9.19 -6.03
CA SER A 220 23.30 10.06 -6.11
C SER A 220 24.16 9.96 -4.85
N GLY A 221 23.55 9.66 -3.70
CA GLY A 221 24.20 9.72 -2.40
C GLY A 221 24.47 11.16 -1.93
N GLU A 222 23.92 12.16 -2.63
CA GLU A 222 23.98 13.57 -2.26
C GLU A 222 23.06 13.87 -1.07
N THR A 223 23.26 15.03 -0.46
CA THR A 223 22.30 15.55 0.53
C THR A 223 20.99 15.94 -0.16
N ILE A 224 19.89 15.94 0.59
CA ILE A 224 18.59 16.33 0.05
C ILE A 224 18.59 17.80 -0.40
N GLU A 225 19.38 18.64 0.28
CA GLU A 225 19.59 20.05 -0.03
C GLU A 225 20.31 20.24 -1.36
N ASP A 226 21.36 19.46 -1.63
CA ASP A 226 22.11 19.53 -2.89
C ASP A 226 21.24 19.10 -4.07
N THR A 227 20.51 17.97 -3.92
CA THR A 227 19.58 17.50 -4.95
C THR A 227 18.46 18.52 -5.21
N ALA A 228 17.88 19.12 -4.16
CA ALA A 228 16.86 20.15 -4.31
C ALA A 228 17.41 21.43 -4.97
N CYS A 229 18.62 21.87 -4.58
CA CYS A 229 19.28 23.04 -5.14
C CYS A 229 19.57 22.88 -6.64
N LYS A 230 20.05 21.70 -7.04
CA LYS A 230 20.27 21.35 -8.45
C LYS A 230 18.96 21.43 -9.24
N TRP A 231 17.90 20.81 -8.73
CA TRP A 231 16.61 20.84 -9.39
C TRP A 231 16.02 22.25 -9.54
N LEU A 232 16.15 23.09 -8.51
CA LEU A 232 15.70 24.50 -8.60
C LEU A 232 16.48 25.28 -9.67
N LYS A 233 17.79 25.05 -9.80
CA LYS A 233 18.61 25.68 -10.85
C LYS A 233 18.21 25.22 -12.25
N ASP A 234 17.84 23.95 -12.40
CA ASP A 234 17.39 23.38 -13.66
C ASP A 234 15.94 23.77 -14.00
N ASN A 235 15.18 24.33 -13.04
CA ASN A 235 13.79 24.76 -13.20
C ASN A 235 13.58 26.22 -12.73
N PRO A 236 14.23 27.22 -13.36
CA PRO A 236 14.24 28.61 -12.89
C PRO A 236 12.92 29.36 -13.08
N GLY A 237 11.92 28.76 -13.74
CA GLY A 237 10.60 29.34 -14.01
C GLY A 237 9.51 28.94 -13.02
N LEU A 238 9.88 28.22 -11.95
CA LEU A 238 9.01 27.92 -10.81
C LEU A 238 8.91 29.09 -9.83
#